data_AF-A0A417WFK9-F1
#
_entry.id   AF-A0A417WFK9-F1
#
_cell.length_a   1.000
_cell.length_b   1.000
_cell.length_c   1.000
_cell.angle_alpha   90.00
_cell.angle_beta   90.00
_cell.angle_gamma   90.00
#
_symmetry.space_group_name_H-M   'P 1'
#
loop_
_entity.id
_entity.type
_entity.pdbx_description
1 polymer ?
#
loop_
_entity_poly.entity_id
_entity_poly.type
_entity_poly.pdbx_seq_one_letter_code
_entity_poly.pdbx_strand_id
1 'polypeptide(L)'
;MGYHLPEQFAGKKRILVTGCPIGGVLQKTVKTMEESDAVVVCFENCSGIKAAFQMVDTEAEDIVEAIAARYLEIGCSVMTPNTKRIGLIERLIREYQIDGIVEIDLQACTPYTVEAYTIRQLAKEKHVPYLAIETDYSQNDSGQLATRIEAFLELL
;
A
#
# COMPACT_ATOMS: atom_id res chain seq x y z
N MET A 1 5.06 8.70 -18.59
CA MET A 1 4.33 9.91 -18.15
C MET A 1 4.18 9.76 -16.65
N GLY A 2 4.94 10.53 -15.86
CA GLY A 2 4.94 10.40 -14.39
C GLY A 2 3.79 11.19 -13.77
N TYR A 3 3.25 10.73 -12.64
CA TYR A 3 2.25 11.48 -11.89
C TYR A 3 2.89 12.70 -11.20
N HIS A 4 2.65 13.89 -11.77
CA HIS A 4 3.07 15.14 -11.14
C HIS A 4 2.21 15.44 -9.91
N LEU A 5 2.89 15.70 -8.79
CA LEU A 5 2.23 16.22 -7.59
C LEU A 5 1.81 17.66 -7.84
N PRO A 6 0.64 18.08 -7.32
CA PRO A 6 0.29 19.49 -7.24
C PRO A 6 1.38 20.30 -6.54
N GLU A 7 1.60 21.56 -6.93
CA GLU A 7 2.68 22.42 -6.39
C GLU A 7 2.69 22.52 -4.86
N GLN A 8 1.51 22.48 -4.22
CA GLN A 8 1.37 22.49 -2.76
C GLN A 8 2.04 21.32 -2.03
N PHE A 9 2.40 20.25 -2.75
CA PHE A 9 3.10 19.07 -2.23
C PHE A 9 4.52 18.93 -2.79
N ALA A 10 5.04 19.96 -3.47
CA ALA A 10 6.40 19.93 -3.99
C ALA A 10 7.42 19.78 -2.85
N GLY A 11 8.36 18.84 -3.01
CA GLY A 11 9.39 18.53 -2.02
C GLY A 11 8.97 17.53 -0.94
N LYS A 12 7.68 17.19 -0.81
CA LYS A 12 7.20 16.19 0.16
C LYS A 12 7.59 14.77 -0.24
N LYS A 13 7.82 13.91 0.76
CA LYS A 13 8.10 12.48 0.58
C LYS A 13 6.86 11.73 0.09
N ARG A 14 7.00 10.96 -0.99
CA ARG A 14 5.92 10.25 -1.68
C ARG A 14 5.77 8.84 -1.13
N ILE A 15 4.71 8.61 -0.37
CA ILE A 15 4.52 7.34 0.34
C ILE A 15 3.49 6.46 -0.36
N LEU A 16 3.86 5.19 -0.55
CA LEU A 16 2.94 4.11 -0.87
C LEU A 16 2.51 3.43 0.42
N VAL A 17 1.21 3.40 0.69
CA VAL A 17 0.66 2.60 1.80
C VAL A 17 0.15 1.27 1.25
N THR A 18 0.65 0.16 1.77
CA THR A 18 0.22 -1.22 1.41
C THR A 18 -0.21 -1.99 2.66
N GLY A 19 -0.68 -3.22 2.49
CA GLY A 19 -1.14 -4.11 3.56
C GLY A 19 -2.64 -4.38 3.46
N CYS A 20 -3.26 -4.63 4.60
CA CYS A 20 -4.70 -4.86 4.72
C CYS A 20 -5.52 -3.53 4.57
N PRO A 21 -6.86 -3.56 4.49
CA PRO A 21 -7.65 -2.33 4.47
C PRO A 21 -7.60 -1.59 5.82
N ILE A 22 -7.19 -0.32 5.81
CA ILE A 22 -6.83 0.44 7.01
C ILE A 22 -7.82 1.55 7.41
N GLY A 23 -9.05 1.53 6.90
CA GLY A 23 -10.00 2.63 7.09
C GLY A 23 -10.19 3.06 8.55
N GLY A 24 -10.15 2.11 9.49
CA GLY A 24 -10.30 2.38 10.93
C GLY A 24 -9.06 2.94 11.64
N VAL A 25 -7.90 3.02 10.99
CA VAL A 25 -6.63 3.49 11.59
C VAL A 25 -5.97 4.65 10.85
N LEU A 26 -6.65 5.27 9.89
CA LEU A 26 -6.12 6.38 9.08
C LEU A 26 -5.61 7.55 9.93
N GLN A 27 -6.33 7.89 11.01
CA GLN A 27 -6.00 9.05 11.87
C GLN A 27 -4.69 8.90 12.64
N LYS A 28 -4.26 7.68 12.97
CA LYS A 28 -3.00 7.44 13.70
C LYS A 28 -1.85 6.94 12.81
N THR A 29 -2.13 6.75 11.51
CA THR A 29 -1.14 6.28 10.52
C THR A 29 -0.96 7.31 9.41
N VAL A 30 -1.89 7.40 8.47
CA VAL A 30 -1.83 8.30 7.31
C VAL A 30 -1.70 9.75 7.72
N LYS A 31 -2.54 10.20 8.67
CA LYS A 31 -2.47 11.58 9.16
C LYS A 31 -1.10 11.88 9.78
N THR A 32 -0.55 10.95 10.56
CA THR A 32 0.79 11.08 11.15
C THR A 32 1.87 11.24 10.08
N MET A 33 1.77 10.51 8.96
CA MET A 33 2.69 10.68 7.82
C MET A 33 2.54 12.07 7.19
N GLU A 34 1.31 12.51 6.96
CA GLU A 34 1.03 13.80 6.30
C GLU A 34 1.42 15.02 7.16
N GLU A 35 1.34 14.88 8.48
CA GLU A 35 1.84 15.85 9.46
C GLU A 35 3.38 15.85 9.57
N SER A 36 4.04 14.77 9.13
CA SER A 36 5.50 14.57 9.17
C SER A 36 6.18 14.79 7.81
N ASP A 37 5.73 15.80 7.05
CA ASP A 37 6.26 16.20 5.74
C ASP A 37 6.23 15.14 4.62
N ALA A 38 5.31 14.19 4.72
CA ALA A 38 5.02 13.25 3.64
C ALA A 38 3.67 13.53 2.97
N VAL A 39 3.44 12.85 1.85
CA VAL A 39 2.15 12.76 1.18
C VAL A 39 1.91 11.32 0.78
N VAL A 40 0.76 10.76 1.17
CA VAL A 40 0.37 9.41 0.74
C VAL A 40 -0.22 9.51 -0.65
N VAL A 41 0.55 9.09 -1.66
CA VAL A 41 0.19 9.26 -3.08
C VAL A 41 -0.59 8.08 -3.64
N CYS A 42 -0.55 6.93 -2.97
CA CYS A 42 -1.23 5.72 -3.41
C CYS A 42 -1.50 4.76 -2.23
N PHE A 43 -2.66 4.11 -2.28
CA PHE A 43 -3.03 3.00 -1.40
C PHE A 43 -3.08 1.70 -2.20
N GLU A 44 -2.16 0.78 -1.95
CA GLU A 44 -2.16 -0.60 -2.45
C GLU A 44 -2.83 -1.53 -1.43
N ASN A 45 -4.13 -1.36 -1.22
CA ASN A 45 -4.95 -2.26 -0.41
C ASN A 45 -6.39 -2.29 -0.92
N CYS A 46 -7.26 -3.11 -0.32
CA CYS A 46 -8.64 -3.30 -0.78
C CYS A 46 -9.51 -2.03 -0.77
N SER A 47 -9.12 -1.01 -0.01
CA SER A 47 -9.80 0.30 0.03
C SER A 47 -9.22 1.30 -0.98
N GLY A 48 -8.17 0.92 -1.70
CA GLY A 48 -7.46 1.75 -2.67
C GLY A 48 -7.40 1.09 -4.05
N ILE A 49 -6.26 1.26 -4.72
CA ILE A 49 -6.12 0.96 -6.13
C ILE A 49 -6.26 -0.54 -6.43
N LYS A 50 -5.91 -1.43 -5.50
CA LYS A 50 -6.00 -2.90 -5.65
C LYS A 50 -7.39 -3.34 -6.12
N ALA A 51 -8.45 -2.74 -5.59
CA ALA A 51 -9.83 -3.11 -5.92
C ALA A 51 -10.36 -2.41 -7.19
N ALA A 52 -9.70 -1.38 -7.70
CA ALA A 52 -10.16 -0.57 -8.84
C ALA A 52 -9.26 -0.68 -10.08
N PHE A 53 -8.11 -1.34 -9.98
CA PHE A 53 -7.10 -1.34 -11.03
C PHE A 53 -7.49 -2.13 -12.27
N GLN A 54 -8.14 -3.28 -12.08
CA GLN A 54 -8.55 -4.19 -13.15
C GLN A 54 -10.03 -4.01 -13.49
N MET A 55 -10.32 -3.90 -14.78
CA MET A 55 -11.68 -3.78 -15.33
C MET A 55 -12.21 -5.15 -15.74
N VAL A 56 -13.54 -5.29 -15.74
CA VAL A 56 -14.22 -6.46 -16.34
C VAL A 56 -14.22 -6.27 -17.86
N ASP A 57 -13.96 -7.33 -18.62
CA ASP A 57 -14.18 -7.33 -20.07
C ASP A 57 -15.69 -7.37 -20.35
N THR A 58 -16.25 -6.24 -20.77
CA THR A 58 -17.69 -6.09 -21.00
C THR A 58 -18.16 -6.72 -22.31
N GLU A 59 -17.24 -7.08 -23.20
CA GLU A 59 -17.53 -7.65 -24.51
C GLU A 59 -17.33 -9.18 -24.54
N ALA A 60 -17.02 -9.79 -23.40
CA ALA A 60 -16.84 -11.23 -23.27
C ALA A 60 -18.15 -11.99 -23.57
N GLU A 61 -18.03 -13.13 -24.26
CA GLU A 61 -19.17 -14.00 -24.58
C GLU A 61 -19.85 -14.53 -23.30
N ASP A 62 -19.05 -14.93 -22.31
CA ASP A 62 -19.52 -15.26 -20.97
C ASP A 62 -19.15 -14.15 -19.97
N ILE A 63 -20.12 -13.27 -19.69
CA ILE A 63 -19.95 -12.16 -18.76
C ILE A 63 -19.72 -12.62 -17.30
N VAL A 64 -20.25 -13.79 -16.92
CA VAL A 64 -20.09 -14.31 -15.56
C VAL A 64 -18.64 -14.78 -15.36
N GLU A 65 -18.08 -15.46 -16.37
CA GLU A 65 -16.66 -15.82 -16.39
C GLU A 65 -15.77 -14.57 -16.35
N ALA A 66 -16.07 -13.54 -17.15
CA ALA A 66 -15.30 -12.30 -17.16
C ALA A 66 -15.29 -11.58 -15.80
N ILE A 67 -16.44 -11.53 -15.11
CA ILE A 67 -16.53 -10.99 -13.75
C ILE A 67 -15.68 -11.84 -12.80
N ALA A 68 -15.82 -13.17 -12.83
CA ALA A 68 -15.07 -14.07 -11.96
C ALA A 68 -13.55 -13.94 -12.17
N ALA A 69 -13.10 -13.92 -13.42
CA ALA A 69 -11.71 -13.72 -13.80
C ALA A 69 -11.18 -12.40 -13.21
N ARG A 70 -11.92 -11.30 -13.36
CA ARG A 70 -11.55 -10.01 -12.77
C ARG A 70 -11.39 -10.06 -11.26
N TYR A 71 -12.25 -10.78 -10.53
CA TYR A 71 -12.11 -10.94 -9.07
C TYR A 71 -10.86 -11.73 -8.69
N LEU A 72 -10.49 -12.73 -9.49
CA LEU A 72 -9.25 -13.50 -9.30
C LEU A 72 -7.99 -12.71 -9.69
N GLU A 73 -8.11 -11.63 -10.45
CA GLU A 73 -7.00 -10.70 -10.75
C GLU A 73 -6.58 -9.82 -9.56
N ILE A 74 -7.37 -9.78 -8.48
CA ILE A 74 -7.02 -9.01 -7.28
C ILE A 74 -5.87 -9.69 -6.53
N GLY A 75 -4.74 -8.99 -6.38
CA GLY A 75 -3.57 -9.45 -5.61
C GLY A 75 -3.77 -9.41 -4.08
N CYS A 76 -4.65 -10.24 -3.54
CA CYS A 76 -4.86 -10.39 -2.10
C CYS A 76 -3.94 -11.47 -1.50
N SER A 77 -3.38 -11.22 -0.32
CA SER A 77 -2.46 -12.15 0.37
C SER A 77 -3.09 -13.47 0.81
N VAL A 78 -4.40 -13.64 0.65
CA VAL A 78 -5.08 -14.93 0.86
C VAL A 78 -4.82 -15.92 -0.28
N MET A 79 -4.30 -15.44 -1.42
CA MET A 79 -3.96 -16.27 -2.58
C MET A 79 -2.49 -16.67 -2.56
N THR A 80 -2.18 -17.84 -3.12
CA THR A 80 -0.79 -18.29 -3.31
C THR A 80 -0.62 -19.05 -4.63
N PRO A 81 0.42 -18.75 -5.43
CA PRO A 81 1.35 -17.62 -5.29
C PRO A 81 0.68 -16.29 -5.65
N ASN A 82 1.04 -15.21 -4.98
CA ASN A 82 0.44 -13.88 -5.18
C ASN A 82 1.32 -12.95 -6.03
N THR A 83 1.72 -13.40 -7.22
CA THR A 83 2.56 -12.61 -8.13
C THR A 83 1.89 -11.32 -8.61
N LYS A 84 0.55 -11.29 -8.63
CA LYS A 84 -0.26 -10.12 -9.03
C LYS A 84 -0.02 -8.92 -8.09
N ARG A 85 0.03 -9.14 -6.78
CA ARG A 85 0.34 -8.06 -5.80
C ARG A 85 1.74 -7.51 -6.01
N ILE A 86 2.73 -8.39 -6.19
CA ILE A 86 4.14 -8.02 -6.39
C ILE A 86 4.28 -7.15 -7.65
N GLY A 87 3.72 -7.60 -8.78
CA GLY A 87 3.75 -6.86 -10.03
C GLY A 87 3.02 -5.51 -9.97
N LEU A 88 1.89 -5.45 -9.24
CA LEU A 88 1.18 -4.20 -9.00
C LEU A 88 2.03 -3.22 -8.18
N ILE A 89 2.59 -3.62 -7.03
CA ILE A 89 3.44 -2.76 -6.20
C ILE A 89 4.64 -2.25 -7.00
N GLU A 90 5.32 -3.12 -7.76
CA GLU A 90 6.44 -2.71 -8.61
C GLU A 90 6.04 -1.63 -9.62
N ARG A 91 4.87 -1.79 -10.24
CA ARG A 91 4.33 -0.78 -11.17
C ARG A 91 4.04 0.54 -10.45
N LEU A 92 3.41 0.49 -9.28
CA LEU A 92 3.05 1.67 -8.50
C LEU A 92 4.29 2.45 -8.03
N ILE A 93 5.36 1.75 -7.60
CA ILE A 93 6.64 2.37 -7.24
C ILE A 93 7.13 3.30 -8.36
N ARG A 94 7.10 2.80 -9.61
CA ARG A 94 7.57 3.57 -10.77
C ARG A 94 6.61 4.69 -11.17
N GLU A 95 5.31 4.37 -11.29
CA GLU A 95 4.31 5.33 -11.80
C GLU A 95 4.11 6.51 -10.86
N TYR A 96 4.08 6.24 -9.56
CA TYR A 96 3.87 7.23 -8.52
C TYR A 96 5.17 7.76 -7.92
N GLN A 97 6.34 7.39 -8.47
CA GLN A 97 7.65 7.87 -8.02
C GLN A 97 7.80 7.78 -6.49
N ILE A 98 7.65 6.58 -5.95
CA ILE A 98 7.56 6.35 -4.50
C ILE A 98 8.93 6.51 -3.85
N ASP A 99 9.00 7.32 -2.80
CA ASP A 99 10.19 7.54 -1.97
C ASP A 99 10.25 6.53 -0.81
N GLY A 100 9.11 6.04 -0.34
CA GLY A 100 9.04 5.07 0.76
C GLY A 100 7.75 4.27 0.77
N ILE A 101 7.83 3.02 1.24
CA ILE A 101 6.68 2.13 1.41
C ILE A 101 6.40 1.97 2.90
N VAL A 102 5.15 2.18 3.29
CA VAL A 102 4.67 1.83 4.64
C VAL A 102 3.61 0.74 4.51
N GLU A 103 3.96 -0.47 4.95
CA GLU A 103 3.03 -1.60 5.05
C GLU A 103 2.35 -1.57 6.42
N ILE A 104 1.02 -1.57 6.41
CA ILE A 104 0.18 -1.45 7.59
C ILE A 104 -0.75 -2.66 7.68
N ASP A 105 -0.51 -3.48 8.70
CA ASP A 105 -1.32 -4.64 8.97
C ASP A 105 -2.10 -4.47 10.28
N LEU A 106 -3.38 -4.84 10.24
CA LEU A 106 -4.18 -4.96 11.44
C LEU A 106 -3.79 -6.26 12.15
N GLN A 107 -3.75 -6.22 13.48
CA GLN A 107 -3.54 -7.40 14.30
C GLN A 107 -4.46 -8.54 13.85
N ALA A 108 -3.90 -9.75 13.79
CA ALA A 108 -4.54 -10.96 13.26
C ALA A 108 -4.76 -11.01 11.73
N CYS A 109 -4.25 -10.05 10.95
CA CYS A 109 -4.22 -10.14 9.49
C CYS A 109 -3.05 -11.03 8.99
N THR A 110 -2.99 -12.28 9.46
CA THR A 110 -1.85 -13.19 9.26
C THR A 110 -1.40 -13.35 7.80
N PRO A 111 -2.30 -13.48 6.79
CA PRO A 111 -1.86 -13.63 5.41
C PRO A 111 -1.00 -12.45 4.92
N TYR A 112 -1.39 -11.22 5.27
CA TYR A 112 -0.63 -10.02 4.92
C TYR A 112 0.69 -9.95 5.70
N THR A 113 0.67 -10.20 7.01
CA THR A 113 1.87 -10.16 7.85
C THR A 113 2.93 -11.19 7.42
N VAL A 114 2.51 -12.37 6.94
CA VAL A 114 3.41 -13.36 6.35
C VAL A 114 3.97 -12.87 5.02
N GLU A 115 3.13 -12.32 4.15
CA GLU A 115 3.54 -11.83 2.83
C GLU A 115 4.39 -10.54 2.88
N ALA A 116 4.33 -9.77 3.96
CA ALA A 116 5.13 -8.57 4.20
C ALA A 116 6.64 -8.84 4.07
N TYR A 117 7.10 -10.08 4.31
CA TYR A 117 8.48 -10.47 4.02
C TYR A 117 8.80 -10.35 2.52
N THR A 118 7.93 -10.85 1.65
CA THR A 118 8.08 -10.79 0.20
C THR A 118 8.07 -9.35 -0.29
N ILE A 119 7.16 -8.51 0.25
CA ILE A 119 7.10 -7.09 -0.11
C ILE A 119 8.36 -6.35 0.34
N ARG A 120 8.90 -6.65 1.53
CA ARG A 120 10.19 -6.11 1.98
C ARG A 120 11.33 -6.47 1.01
N GLN A 121 11.36 -7.69 0.48
CA GLN A 121 12.39 -8.08 -0.49
C GLN A 121 12.22 -7.35 -1.82
N LEU A 122 10.99 -7.18 -2.31
CA LEU A 122 10.71 -6.37 -3.48
C LEU A 122 11.20 -4.93 -3.27
N ALA A 123 10.86 -4.31 -2.15
CA ALA A 123 11.29 -2.94 -1.83
C ALA A 123 12.82 -2.81 -1.82
N LYS A 124 13.52 -3.80 -1.23
CA LYS A 124 14.98 -3.87 -1.23
C LYS A 124 15.55 -3.99 -2.66
N GLU A 125 14.97 -4.84 -3.50
CA GLU A 125 15.36 -4.99 -4.91
C GLU A 125 15.18 -3.70 -5.70
N LYS A 126 14.10 -2.95 -5.43
CA LYS A 126 13.80 -1.67 -6.08
C LYS A 126 14.49 -0.47 -5.42
N HIS A 127 15.33 -0.70 -4.40
CA HIS A 127 16.02 0.34 -3.64
C HIS A 127 15.07 1.38 -3.02
N VAL A 128 13.89 0.94 -2.58
CA VAL A 128 12.90 1.78 -1.90
C VAL A 128 12.89 1.46 -0.40
N PRO A 129 13.09 2.45 0.48
CA PRO A 129 12.91 2.29 1.93
C PRO A 129 11.55 1.71 2.30
N TYR A 130 11.53 0.83 3.30
CA TYR A 130 10.35 0.06 3.69
C TYR A 130 10.17 0.00 5.21
N LEU A 131 8.98 0.34 5.69
CA LEU A 131 8.55 0.21 7.07
C LEU A 131 7.31 -0.70 7.15
N ALA A 132 7.35 -1.71 8.01
CA ALA A 132 6.17 -2.49 8.37
C ALA A 132 5.70 -2.14 9.77
N ILE A 133 4.42 -1.83 9.93
CA ILE A 133 3.75 -1.58 11.21
C ILE A 133 2.55 -2.50 11.38
N GLU A 134 2.37 -3.00 12.59
CA GLU A 134 1.19 -3.77 12.99
C GLU A 134 0.46 -3.00 14.08
N THR A 135 -0.88 -2.94 14.00
CA THR A 135 -1.69 -2.11 14.90
C THR A 135 -3.12 -2.64 15.04
N ASP A 136 -3.88 -2.16 16.01
CA ASP A 136 -5.32 -2.41 16.15
C ASP A 136 -6.12 -1.10 16.03
N TYR A 137 -7.42 -1.11 16.34
CA TYR A 137 -8.26 0.10 16.30
C TYR A 137 -8.15 0.98 17.55
N SER A 138 -7.49 0.52 18.61
CA SER A 138 -7.29 1.31 19.83
C SER A 138 -6.36 2.50 19.55
N GLN A 139 -6.26 3.44 20.49
CA GLN A 139 -5.30 4.55 20.41
C GLN A 139 -4.03 4.29 21.21
N ASN A 140 -3.91 3.11 21.84
CA ASN A 140 -2.88 2.82 22.84
C ASN A 140 -1.46 2.82 22.28
N ASP A 141 -1.30 2.51 20.99
CA ASP A 141 -0.01 2.45 20.29
C ASP A 141 0.29 3.71 19.46
N SER A 142 -0.60 4.71 19.43
CA SER A 142 -0.47 5.88 18.53
C SER A 142 0.85 6.64 18.71
N GLY A 143 1.31 6.81 19.95
CA GLY A 143 2.60 7.47 20.23
C GLY A 143 3.79 6.66 19.71
N GLN A 144 3.76 5.33 19.85
CA GLN A 144 4.80 4.46 19.32
C GLN A 144 4.82 4.48 17.79
N LEU A 145 3.64 4.42 17.16
CA LEU A 145 3.51 4.50 15.71
C LEU A 145 4.05 5.83 15.18
N ALA A 146 3.74 6.95 15.84
CA ALA A 146 4.23 8.26 15.45
C ALA A 146 5.75 8.33 15.42
N THR A 147 6.42 7.95 16.51
CA THR A 147 7.89 7.95 16.56
C THR A 147 8.52 7.07 15.47
N ARG A 148 7.93 5.90 15.19
CA ARG A 148 8.44 4.99 14.15
C ARG A 148 8.25 5.55 12.74
N ILE A 149 7.11 6.19 12.48
CA ILE A 149 6.80 6.82 11.20
C ILE A 149 7.70 8.04 10.97
N GLU A 150 7.80 8.93 11.96
CA GLU A 150 8.66 10.12 11.92
C GLU A 150 10.12 9.74 11.63
N ALA A 151 10.68 8.80 12.42
CA ALA A 151 12.06 8.34 12.23
C ALA A 151 12.27 7.68 10.86
N PHE A 152 11.25 7.02 10.30
CA PHE A 152 11.34 6.46 8.95
C PHE A 152 11.38 7.57 7.89
N LEU A 153 10.52 8.59 8.03
CA LEU A 153 10.43 9.71 7.09
C LEU A 153 11.69 10.59 7.11
N GLU A 154 12.32 10.76 8.27
CA GLU A 154 13.61 11.47 8.42
C GLU A 154 14.77 10.80 7.66
N LEU A 155 14.67 9.49 7.39
CA LEU A 155 15.70 8.71 6.70
C LEU A 155 15.51 8.64 5.17
N LEU A 156 14.39 9.14 4.65
CA LEU A 156 14.11 9.22 3.20
C LEU A 156 14.79 10.42 2.55
#